data_AF-A0A1F8N3G5-F1
#
_entry.id   AF-A0A1F8N3G5-F1
#
_cell.length_a   1.000
_cell.length_b   1.000
_cell.length_c   1.000
_cell.angle_alpha   90.00
_cell.angle_beta   90.00
_cell.angle_gamma   90.00
#
_symmetry.space_group_name_H-M   'P 1'
#
loop_
_entity.id
_entity.type
_entity.pdbx_description
1 polymer ?
#
loop_
_entity_poly.entity_id
_entity_poly.type
_entity_poly.pdbx_seq_one_letter_code
_entity_poly.pdbx_strand_id
1 'polypeptide(L)'
;MKDLEQVYELLDRYPSQIGMTKIAPPYVFRYVGSKPQDWGISGFVLIAESHISIHTFPEHSYVNIDIFSCKDFDVDQALRDLRDWLGTDKLRSYVIKRGLDHLSPDLIGEDTEEVAPIPSGRLQVFVPPINRGRERWP
;
A
#
# COMPACT_ATOMS: atom_id res chain seq x y z
N MET A 1 14.35 0.49 7.09
CA MET A 1 13.57 1.69 6.71
C MET A 1 13.36 2.62 7.89
N LYS A 2 14.12 3.71 7.95
CA LYS A 2 14.13 4.69 9.06
C LYS A 2 14.16 6.14 8.56
N ASP A 3 13.97 6.32 7.26
CA ASP A 3 14.27 7.54 6.54
C ASP A 3 12.99 8.14 5.94
N LEU A 4 12.72 9.39 6.32
CA LEU A 4 11.54 10.13 5.87
C LEU A 4 11.61 10.40 4.37
N GLU A 5 12.82 10.66 3.86
CA GLU A 5 13.05 11.01 2.45
C GLU A 5 12.73 9.81 1.55
N GLN A 6 13.21 8.61 1.90
CA GLN A 6 12.91 7.40 1.13
C GLN A 6 11.41 7.07 1.06
N VAL A 7 10.67 7.29 2.16
CA VAL A 7 9.22 7.08 2.18
C VAL A 7 8.52 8.15 1.34
N TYR A 8 8.98 9.40 1.41
CA TYR A 8 8.45 10.48 0.59
C TYR A 8 8.67 10.21 -0.90
N GLU A 9 9.90 9.89 -1.30
CA GLU A 9 10.26 9.62 -2.69
C GLU A 9 9.47 8.45 -3.28
N LEU A 10 9.28 7.37 -2.51
CA LEU A 10 8.44 6.27 -2.96
C LEU A 10 7.00 6.76 -3.18
N LEU A 11 6.38 7.40 -2.20
CA LEU A 11 5.01 7.90 -2.32
C LEU A 11 4.87 8.97 -3.42
N ASP A 12 5.94 9.69 -3.73
CA ASP A 12 5.94 10.69 -4.78
C ASP A 12 6.04 10.05 -6.18
N ARG A 13 6.86 9.02 -6.36
CA ARG A 13 7.13 8.45 -7.69
C ARG A 13 6.22 7.28 -8.04
N TYR A 14 5.95 6.43 -7.06
CA TYR A 14 5.34 5.13 -7.27
C TYR A 14 3.92 5.18 -7.84
N PRO A 15 3.03 6.11 -7.45
CA PRO A 15 1.70 6.21 -8.05
C PRO A 15 1.75 6.25 -9.59
N SER A 16 2.65 7.04 -10.17
CA SER A 16 2.78 7.14 -11.62
C SER A 16 3.33 5.87 -12.27
N GLN A 17 4.17 5.11 -11.57
CA GLN A 17 4.72 3.83 -12.06
C GLN A 17 3.64 2.75 -12.19
N ILE A 18 2.65 2.75 -11.31
CA ILE A 18 1.50 1.84 -11.37
C ILE A 18 0.30 2.44 -12.10
N GLY A 19 0.50 3.51 -12.87
CA GLY A 19 -0.53 4.11 -13.73
C GLY A 19 -1.62 4.90 -12.99
N MET A 20 -1.31 5.41 -11.79
CA MET A 20 -2.16 6.25 -10.95
C MET A 20 -1.76 7.72 -11.00
N THR A 21 -2.74 8.59 -10.79
CA THR A 21 -2.56 10.05 -10.77
C THR A 21 -2.59 10.56 -9.34
N LYS A 22 -1.50 11.18 -8.88
CA LYS A 22 -1.47 11.90 -7.60
C LYS A 22 -2.34 13.15 -7.68
N ILE A 23 -3.11 13.43 -6.62
CA ILE A 23 -3.87 14.68 -6.50
C ILE A 23 -3.21 15.69 -5.57
N ALA A 24 -2.27 15.24 -4.75
CA ALA A 24 -1.51 16.07 -3.82
C ALA A 24 -0.09 15.50 -3.65
N PRO A 25 0.88 16.34 -3.21
CA PRO A 25 2.15 15.84 -2.73
C PRO A 25 1.97 14.86 -1.56
N PRO A 26 2.92 13.92 -1.35
CA PRO A 26 2.90 13.06 -0.18
C PRO A 26 3.05 13.85 1.13
N TYR A 27 2.48 13.32 2.20
CA TYR A 27 2.73 13.76 3.56
C TYR A 27 3.38 12.64 4.34
N VAL A 28 4.51 12.92 4.99
CA VAL A 28 5.29 11.94 5.72
C VAL A 28 5.68 12.49 7.08
N PHE A 29 5.44 11.71 8.13
CA PHE A 29 5.66 12.11 9.51
C PHE A 29 6.41 11.02 10.27
N ARG A 30 7.32 11.44 11.15
CA ARG A 30 7.90 10.56 12.14
C ARG A 30 6.99 10.55 13.37
N TYR A 31 6.57 9.36 13.78
CA TYR A 31 5.84 9.16 15.03
C TYR A 31 6.77 8.56 16.09
N VAL A 32 6.65 9.04 17.31
CA VAL A 32 7.29 8.48 18.51
C VAL A 32 6.22 8.37 19.58
N GLY A 33 5.94 7.14 19.98
CA GLY A 33 4.98 6.81 21.02
C GLY A 33 5.59 6.92 22.42
N SER A 34 4.83 6.45 23.41
CA SER A 34 5.19 6.58 24.82
C SER A 34 6.41 5.74 25.22
N LYS A 35 6.70 4.65 24.50
CA LYS A 35 7.89 3.83 24.72
C LYS A 35 8.94 4.16 23.65
N PRO A 36 10.24 4.20 23.99
CA PRO A 36 11.30 4.50 23.02
C PRO A 36 11.31 3.59 21.79
N GLN A 37 10.87 2.33 21.93
CA GLN A 37 10.78 1.38 20.83
C GLN A 37 9.55 1.57 19.92
N ASP A 38 8.53 2.30 20.38
CA ASP A 38 7.28 2.51 19.67
C ASP A 38 7.43 3.72 18.74
N TRP A 39 8.30 3.61 17.75
CA TRP A 39 8.55 4.69 16.80
C TRP A 39 8.48 4.20 15.36
N GLY A 40 8.27 5.13 14.45
CA GLY A 40 8.09 4.81 13.05
C GLY A 40 7.93 6.01 12.14
N ILE A 41 7.73 5.72 10.86
CA ILE A 41 7.39 6.68 9.83
C ILE A 41 6.03 6.30 9.28
N SER A 42 5.15 7.28 9.22
CA SER A 42 3.84 7.17 8.58
C SER A 42 3.81 8.13 7.42
N GLY A 43 3.51 7.64 6.23
CA GLY A 43 3.37 8.44 5.03
C GLY A 43 2.11 8.08 4.26
N PHE A 44 1.52 9.05 3.58
CA PHE A 44 0.44 8.80 2.63
C PHE A 44 0.50 9.77 1.46
N VAL A 45 -0.04 9.34 0.32
CA VAL A 45 -0.29 10.17 -0.84
C VAL A 45 -1.71 9.94 -1.31
N LEU A 46 -2.40 11.03 -1.65
CA LEU A 46 -3.71 10.96 -2.25
C LEU A 46 -3.57 10.78 -3.75
N ILE A 47 -4.35 9.85 -4.30
CA ILE A 47 -4.48 9.62 -5.73
C ILE A 47 -5.93 9.89 -6.15
N ALA A 48 -6.16 10.08 -7.45
CA ALA A 48 -7.45 10.52 -8.00
C ALA A 48 -8.65 9.71 -7.50
N GLU A 49 -8.43 8.43 -7.20
CA GLU A 49 -9.49 7.54 -6.74
C GLU A 49 -9.02 6.61 -5.61
N SER A 50 -8.41 7.19 -4.56
CA SER A 50 -8.21 6.66 -3.18
C SER A 50 -6.91 7.16 -2.53
N HIS A 51 -5.93 6.29 -2.22
CA HIS A 51 -4.68 6.64 -1.56
C HIS A 51 -3.67 5.48 -1.55
N ILE A 52 -2.39 5.81 -1.35
CA ILE A 52 -1.36 4.87 -0.92
C ILE A 52 -0.85 5.31 0.45
N SER A 53 -0.71 4.37 1.39
CA SER A 53 -0.15 4.65 2.73
C SER A 53 0.94 3.66 3.11
N ILE A 54 1.87 4.13 3.95
CA ILE A 54 3.02 3.38 4.44
C ILE A 54 3.17 3.66 5.94
N HIS A 55 3.33 2.61 6.72
CA HIS A 55 3.63 2.66 8.15
C HIS A 55 4.78 1.73 8.47
N THR A 56 5.90 2.29 8.93
CA THR A 56 7.09 1.53 9.31
C THR A 56 7.19 1.39 10.82
N PHE A 57 7.59 0.23 11.31
CA PHE A 57 7.84 -0.05 12.72
C PHE A 57 9.26 -0.66 12.85
N PRO A 58 10.32 0.17 12.88
CA PRO A 58 11.68 -0.31 12.71
C PRO A 58 12.14 -1.30 13.79
N GLU A 59 11.76 -1.09 15.05
CA GLU A 59 12.11 -2.01 16.15
C GLU A 59 11.44 -3.38 16.05
N HIS A 60 10.35 -3.45 15.29
CA HIS A 60 9.61 -4.69 15.01
C HIS A 60 10.00 -5.32 13.67
N SER A 61 10.92 -4.69 12.90
CA SER A 61 11.24 -5.10 11.53
C SER A 61 10.00 -5.32 10.69
N TYR A 62 9.03 -4.41 10.82
CA TYR A 62 7.70 -4.55 10.26
C TYR A 62 7.34 -3.28 9.47
N VAL A 63 6.76 -3.47 8.30
CA VAL A 63 6.23 -2.40 7.46
C VAL A 63 4.84 -2.83 7.01
N ASN A 64 3.89 -1.91 7.08
CA ASN A 64 2.57 -2.05 6.52
C ASN A 64 2.42 -1.03 5.37
N ILE A 65 1.98 -1.52 4.22
CA ILE A 65 1.74 -0.70 3.03
C ILE A 65 0.33 -1.01 2.54
N ASP A 66 -0.42 0.03 2.20
CA ASP A 66 -1.74 -0.06 1.62
C ASP A 66 -1.74 0.65 0.27
N ILE A 67 -2.00 -0.10 -0.80
CA ILE A 67 -2.27 0.47 -2.14
C ILE A 67 -3.76 0.24 -2.38
N PHE A 68 -4.54 1.28 -2.15
CA PHE A 68 -5.94 1.29 -2.52
C PHE A 68 -6.05 2.01 -3.87
N SER A 69 -6.90 1.52 -4.77
CA SER A 69 -7.21 2.17 -6.04
C SER A 69 -8.58 1.72 -6.54
N CYS A 70 -9.36 2.65 -7.12
CA CYS A 70 -10.53 2.28 -7.91
C CYS A 70 -10.15 1.77 -9.31
N LYS A 71 -8.99 2.17 -9.84
CA LYS A 71 -8.46 1.64 -11.09
C LYS A 71 -7.65 0.36 -10.84
N ASP A 72 -7.83 -0.63 -11.70
CA ASP A 72 -7.00 -1.85 -11.69
C ASP A 72 -5.52 -1.51 -11.92
N PHE A 73 -4.65 -2.30 -11.28
CA PHE A 73 -3.21 -2.24 -11.47
C PHE A 73 -2.60 -3.64 -11.38
N ASP A 74 -1.40 -3.81 -11.95
CA ASP A 74 -0.67 -5.07 -11.87
C ASP A 74 -0.16 -5.29 -10.44
N VAL A 75 -0.84 -6.16 -9.70
CA VAL A 75 -0.49 -6.53 -8.33
C VAL A 75 0.87 -7.22 -8.26
N ASP A 76 1.21 -8.07 -9.24
CA ASP A 76 2.46 -8.81 -9.22
C ASP A 76 3.64 -7.87 -9.47
N GLN A 77 3.47 -6.90 -10.38
CA GLN A 77 4.43 -5.81 -10.55
C GLN A 77 4.57 -5.01 -9.26
N ALA A 78 3.45 -4.66 -8.62
CA ALA A 78 3.50 -3.89 -7.39
C ALA A 78 4.23 -4.64 -6.26
N LEU A 79 4.03 -5.96 -6.15
CA LEU A 79 4.73 -6.78 -5.17
C LEU A 79 6.22 -6.92 -5.47
N ARG A 80 6.63 -6.95 -6.75
CA ARG A 80 8.05 -6.94 -7.13
C ARG A 80 8.70 -5.61 -6.76
N ASP A 81 8.08 -4.50 -7.13
CA ASP A 81 8.63 -3.17 -6.84
C ASP A 81 8.76 -2.92 -5.33
N LEU A 82 7.78 -3.38 -4.54
CA LEU A 82 7.85 -3.28 -3.08
C LEU A 82 8.90 -4.21 -2.47
N ARG A 83 9.14 -5.41 -3.05
CA ARG A 83 10.26 -6.29 -2.63
C ARG A 83 11.59 -5.58 -2.80
N ASP A 84 11.78 -4.99 -3.98
CA ASP A 84 13.02 -4.32 -4.35
C ASP A 84 13.25 -3.07 -3.48
N TRP A 85 12.21 -2.25 -3.29
CA TRP A 85 12.29 -1.06 -2.44
C TRP A 85 12.54 -1.39 -0.97
N LEU A 86 11.91 -2.44 -0.45
CA LEU A 86 12.16 -2.87 0.92
C LEU A 86 13.51 -3.56 1.06
N GLY A 87 14.03 -4.19 0.01
CA GLY A 87 15.20 -5.06 0.06
C GLY A 87 14.90 -6.40 0.73
N THR A 88 13.69 -6.95 0.54
CA THR A 88 13.32 -8.26 1.09
C THR A 88 12.39 -9.05 0.19
N ASP A 89 12.60 -10.37 0.16
CA ASP A 89 11.64 -11.31 -0.42
C ASP A 89 10.50 -11.68 0.54
N LYS A 90 10.63 -11.33 1.84
CA LYS A 90 9.67 -11.70 2.88
C LYS A 90 8.51 -10.71 2.93
N LEU A 91 7.53 -10.93 2.05
CA LEU A 91 6.30 -10.16 2.00
C LEU A 91 5.07 -11.07 2.12
N ARG A 92 4.13 -10.67 2.98
CA ARG A 92 2.77 -11.19 3.00
C ARG A 92 1.86 -10.16 2.38
N SER A 93 1.00 -10.57 1.47
CA SER A 93 0.09 -9.67 0.77
C SER A 93 -1.32 -10.23 0.70
N TYR A 94 -2.29 -9.34 0.74
CA TYR A 94 -3.71 -9.65 0.57
C TYR A 94 -4.28 -8.71 -0.47
N VAL A 95 -4.92 -9.27 -1.49
CA VAL A 95 -5.71 -8.51 -2.46
C VAL A 95 -7.17 -8.62 -2.06
N ILE A 96 -7.80 -7.48 -1.82
CA ILE A 96 -9.22 -7.39 -1.49
C ILE A 96 -9.90 -6.65 -2.64
N LYS A 97 -10.79 -7.34 -3.35
CA LYS A 97 -11.69 -6.71 -4.32
C LYS A 97 -12.84 -6.04 -3.56
N ARG A 98 -13.11 -4.78 -3.87
CA ARG A 98 -14.13 -3.92 -3.26
C ARG A 98 -15.11 -3.43 -4.34
N GLY A 99 -16.37 -3.19 -3.95
CA GLY A 99 -17.41 -2.70 -4.87
C GLY A 99 -18.47 -3.73 -5.30
N LEU A 100 -18.46 -4.94 -4.73
CA LEU A 100 -19.46 -5.98 -5.02
C LEU A 100 -20.70 -5.91 -4.11
N ASP A 101 -20.68 -5.09 -3.05
CA ASP A 101 -21.72 -5.11 -2.00
C ASP A 101 -22.94 -4.23 -2.32
N HIS A 102 -22.89 -3.43 -3.40
CA HIS A 102 -24.00 -2.56 -3.83
C HIS A 102 -24.76 -3.11 -5.04
N LEU A 103 -24.38 -4.28 -5.55
CA LEU A 103 -25.12 -4.96 -6.61
C LEU A 103 -26.29 -5.69 -5.94
N SER A 104 -27.52 -5.20 -6.15
CA SER A 104 -28.70 -6.02 -5.85
C SER A 104 -28.62 -7.31 -6.69
N PRO A 105 -29.07 -8.45 -6.18
CA PRO A 105 -29.15 -9.70 -6.96
C PRO A 105 -29.92 -9.52 -8.29
N ASP A 106 -30.82 -8.52 -8.33
CA ASP A 106 -31.69 -8.19 -9.45
C ASP A 106 -30.99 -7.41 -10.59
N LEU A 107 -29.76 -6.93 -10.40
CA LEU A 107 -28.95 -6.29 -11.45
C LEU A 107 -28.14 -7.31 -12.28
N ILE A 108 -28.27 -8.61 -11.99
CA ILE A 108 -27.81 -9.68 -12.87
C ILE A 108 -28.92 -9.94 -13.90
N GLY A 109 -29.21 -8.92 -14.72
CA GLY A 109 -30.13 -9.00 -15.86
C GLY A 109 -29.33 -8.88 -17.15
N GLU A 110 -29.53 -9.82 -18.07
CA GLU A 110 -29.06 -9.72 -19.46
C GLU A 110 -29.61 -8.39 -20.04
N ASP A 111 -28.73 -7.60 -20.66
CA ASP A 111 -29.01 -6.34 -21.36
C ASP A 111 -29.26 -5.07 -20.51
N THR A 112 -28.19 -4.42 -20.04
CA THR A 112 -28.14 -2.94 -19.92
C THR A 112 -26.73 -2.41 -20.18
N GLU A 113 -26.60 -1.36 -20.98
CA GLU A 113 -25.36 -0.64 -21.27
C GLU A 113 -24.77 0.02 -20.00
N GLU A 114 -23.91 -0.74 -19.33
CA GLU A 114 -22.57 -0.39 -18.85
C GLU A 114 -22.38 0.93 -18.08
N VAL A 115 -22.71 0.93 -16.78
CA VAL A 115 -21.76 1.44 -15.78
C VAL A 115 -21.18 0.23 -15.09
N ALA A 116 -20.07 -0.28 -15.63
CA ALA A 116 -19.35 -1.38 -15.01
C ALA A 116 -19.05 -1.01 -13.55
N PRO A 117 -19.37 -1.87 -12.57
CA PRO A 117 -18.97 -1.63 -11.19
C PRO A 117 -17.46 -1.48 -11.18
N ILE A 118 -16.95 -0.30 -10.81
CA ILE A 118 -15.52 -0.02 -10.79
C ILE A 118 -14.90 -1.00 -9.78
N PRO A 119 -14.17 -2.04 -10.22
CA PRO A 119 -13.57 -3.00 -9.30
C PRO A 119 -12.47 -2.26 -8.56
N SER A 120 -12.75 -1.84 -7.33
CA SER A 120 -11.75 -1.16 -6.54
C SER A 120 -10.87 -2.22 -5.87
N GLY A 121 -9.57 -2.21 -6.16
CA GLY A 121 -8.60 -3.14 -5.61
C GLY A 121 -7.90 -2.53 -4.41
N ARG A 122 -7.86 -3.25 -3.28
CA ARG A 122 -6.98 -2.91 -2.15
C ARG A 122 -5.92 -3.99 -2.00
N LEU A 123 -4.67 -3.63 -2.21
CA LEU A 123 -3.51 -4.47 -1.92
C LEU A 123 -2.92 -4.04 -0.58
N GLN A 124 -3.06 -4.92 0.42
CA GLN A 124 -2.38 -4.76 1.70
C GLN A 124 -1.11 -5.61 1.69
N VAL A 125 -0.01 -5.00 2.11
CA VAL A 125 1.30 -5.63 2.14
C VAL A 125 1.92 -5.49 3.52
N PHE A 126 2.52 -6.58 4.00
CA PHE A 126 3.10 -6.71 5.32
C PHE A 126 4.46 -7.40 5.24
N VAL A 127 5.48 -6.83 5.86
CA VAL A 127 6.75 -7.53 6.11
C VAL A 127 6.69 -8.13 7.51
N PRO A 128 6.59 -9.46 7.69
CA PRO A 128 6.53 -10.06 9.02
C PRO A 128 7.86 -9.87 9.77
N PRO A 129 7.85 -9.77 11.12
CA PRO A 129 9.07 -9.70 11.90
C PRO A 129 9.98 -10.90 11.60
N ILE A 130 11.27 -10.65 11.37
CA ILE A 130 12.26 -11.73 11.36
C ILE A 130 12.35 -12.28 12.79
N ASN A 131 12.05 -13.56 12.98
CA ASN A 131 12.30 -14.23 14.26
C ASN A 131 13.76 -13.97 14.67
N ARG A 132 13.97 -13.26 15.79
CA ARG A 132 15.29 -12.80 16.24
C ARG A 132 16.24 -13.98 16.38
N GLY A 133 17.06 -14.17 15.36
CA GLY A 133 17.99 -15.28 15.24
C GLY A 133 18.79 -15.15 13.96
N ARG A 134 19.65 -14.11 13.91
CA ARG A 134 20.54 -13.69 12.80
C ARG A 134 19.90 -12.69 11.82
N GLU A 135 20.75 -11.72 11.47
CA GLU A 135 20.60 -10.65 10.47
C GLU A 135 19.87 -9.37 10.94
N ARG A 136 20.67 -8.30 11.09
CA ARG A 136 20.20 -6.91 11.10
C ARG A 136 19.90 -6.52 9.65
N TRP A 137 18.78 -5.85 9.45
CA TRP A 137 18.48 -5.17 8.20
C TRP A 137 19.53 -4.07 7.92
N PRO A 138 19.83 -3.79 6.64
CA PRO A 138 20.59 -2.63 6.24
C PRO A 138 19.92 -1.31 6.68
#